data_AF-A0A521FI32-F1
#
_entry.id   AF-A0A521FI32-F1
#
_cell.length_a   1.000
_cell.length_b   1.000
_cell.length_c   1.000
_cell.angle_alpha   90.00
_cell.angle_beta   90.00
_cell.angle_gamma   90.00
#
_symmetry.space_group_name_H-M   'P 1'
#
loop_
_entity.id
_entity.type
_entity.pdbx_description
1 polymer ?
#
loop_
_entity_poly.entity_id
_entity_poly.type
_entity_poly.pdbx_seq_one_letter_code
_entity_poly.pdbx_strand_id
1 'polypeptide(L)' 'MLIRLISVISLILFMLLMLSGANIDIALYRSMIVFMSLFAVIYITIFLLNVVKENHSENMTMSSSGSGGGNTKAKGEH' A
#
# COMPACT_ATOMS: atom_id res chain seq x y z
N MET A 1 -0.51 -5.28 -4.65
CA MET A 1 0.67 -6.08 -4.20
C MET A 1 0.82 -6.06 -2.67
N LEU A 2 0.67 -4.91 -2.00
CA LEU A 2 0.78 -4.75 -0.54
C LEU A 2 -0.26 -5.57 0.28
N ILE A 3 -1.55 -5.53 -0.12
CA ILE A 3 -2.61 -6.34 0.52
C ILE A 3 -2.29 -7.84 0.47
N ARG A 4 -1.65 -8.27 -0.62
CA ARG A 4 -1.22 -9.67 -0.84
C ARG A 4 -0.16 -10.08 0.18
N LEU A 5 0.79 -9.18 0.47
CA LEU A 5 1.85 -9.40 1.48
C LEU A 5 1.26 -9.54 2.89
N ILE A 6 0.34 -8.65 3.26
CA ILE A 6 -0.32 -8.65 4.59
C ILE A 6 -1.12 -9.94 4.81
N SER A 7 -1.85 -10.40 3.79
CA SER A 7 -2.59 -11.67 3.87
C SER A 7 -1.66 -12.87 4.04
N VAL A 8 -0.52 -12.91 3.33
CA VAL A 8 0.46 -14.01 3.47
C VAL A 8 1.07 -14.04 4.87
N ILE A 9 1.48 -12.89 5.41
CA ILE A 9 2.05 -12.79 6.77
C ILE A 9 1.01 -13.24 7.82
N SER A 10 -0.24 -12.85 7.65
CA SER A 10 -1.32 -13.21 8.58
C SER A 10 -1.67 -14.70 8.53
N LEU A 11 -1.61 -15.33 7.35
CA LEU A 11 -1.78 -16.77 7.19
C LEU A 11 -0.62 -17.56 7.81
N ILE A 12 0.62 -17.09 7.65
CA ILE A 12 1.79 -17.70 8.29
C ILE A 12 1.66 -17.65 9.81
N LEU A 13 1.24 -16.51 10.37
CA LEU A 13 0.98 -16.37 11.81
C LEU A 13 -0.12 -17.31 12.29
N PHE A 14 -1.23 -17.41 11.57
CA PHE A 14 -2.28 -18.38 11.89
C PHE A 14 -1.74 -19.82 11.88
N MET A 15 -0.95 -20.19 10.87
CA MET A 15 -0.33 -21.51 10.77
C MET A 15 0.63 -21.78 11.95
N LEU A 16 1.44 -20.80 12.35
CA LEU A 16 2.35 -20.90 13.51
C LEU A 16 1.58 -21.10 14.81
N LEU A 17 0.46 -20.41 15.00
CA LEU A 17 -0.40 -20.58 16.18
C LEU A 17 -1.05 -21.98 16.21
N MET A 18 -1.49 -22.47 15.05
CA MET A 18 -2.03 -23.83 14.91
C MET A 18 -0.94 -24.89 15.20
N LEU A 19 0.28 -24.67 14.71
CA LEU A 19 1.43 -25.55 14.99
C LEU A 19 1.84 -25.55 16.47
N SER A 20 1.61 -24.43 17.16
CA SER A 20 1.82 -24.30 18.61
C SER A 20 0.79 -25.07 19.46
N GLY A 21 -0.20 -25.74 18.84
CA GLY A 21 -1.24 -26.48 19.55
C GLY A 21 -2.29 -25.58 20.21
N ALA A 22 -2.42 -24.33 19.75
CA ALA A 22 -3.44 -23.42 20.24
C ALA A 22 -4.83 -23.88 19.75
N ASN A 23 -5.85 -23.78 20.62
CA ASN A 23 -7.24 -24.05 20.23
C ASN A 23 -7.63 -23.18 19.03
N ILE A 24 -8.32 -23.77 18.06
CA ILE A 24 -8.71 -23.11 16.79
C ILE A 24 -9.40 -21.77 17.05
N ASP A 25 -10.32 -21.70 18.01
CA ASP A 25 -11.03 -20.48 18.36
C ASP A 25 -10.09 -19.36 18.80
N ILE A 26 -9.10 -19.70 19.63
CA ILE A 26 -8.09 -18.77 20.15
C ILE A 26 -7.12 -18.34 19.04
N ALA A 27 -6.71 -19.27 18.19
CA ALA A 27 -5.76 -19.03 17.10
C ALA A 27 -6.38 -18.10 16.05
N LEU A 28 -7.64 -18.34 15.70
CA LEU A 28 -8.39 -17.57 14.73
C LEU A 28 -8.62 -16.15 15.25
N TYR A 29 -9.09 -15.97 16.48
CA TYR A 29 -9.27 -14.66 17.10
C TYR A 29 -7.96 -13.85 17.13
N ARG A 30 -6.85 -14.47 17.56
CA ARG A 30 -5.56 -13.80 17.69
C ARG A 30 -4.97 -13.42 16.33
N SER A 31 -5.11 -14.27 15.32
CA SER A 31 -4.69 -13.97 13.95
C SER A 31 -5.51 -12.84 13.31
N MET A 32 -6.83 -12.78 13.58
CA MET A 32 -7.71 -11.72 13.08
C MET A 32 -7.34 -10.35 13.67
N ILE A 33 -7.03 -10.29 14.95
CA ILE A 33 -6.52 -9.07 15.60
C ILE A 33 -5.23 -8.59 14.95
N VAL A 34 -4.28 -9.50 14.71
CA VAL A 34 -3.01 -9.14 14.08
C VAL A 34 -3.23 -8.65 12.65
N PHE A 35 -4.12 -9.28 11.89
CA PHE A 35 -4.50 -8.83 10.55
C PHE A 35 -5.12 -7.42 10.56
N MET A 36 -6.09 -7.17 11.45
CA MET A 36 -6.72 -5.85 11.63
C MET A 36 -5.70 -4.78 12.04
N SER A 37 -4.79 -5.11 12.95
CA SER A 37 -3.74 -4.20 13.39
C SER A 37 -2.76 -3.86 12.28
N LEU A 38 -2.29 -4.85 11.52
CA LEU A 38 -1.41 -4.65 10.36
C LEU A 38 -2.09 -3.79 9.30
N PHE A 39 -3.37 -4.05 9.04
CA PHE A 39 -4.15 -3.26 8.10
C PHE A 39 -4.28 -1.80 8.56
N ALA A 40 -4.61 -1.56 9.83
CA ALA A 40 -4.76 -0.21 10.39
C ALA A 40 -3.45 0.59 10.33
N VAL A 41 -2.33 -0.01 10.74
CA VAL A 41 -1.01 0.67 10.72
C VAL A 41 -0.64 1.08 9.29
N ILE A 42 -0.83 0.18 8.33
CA ILE A 42 -0.48 0.46 6.93
C ILE A 42 -1.41 1.51 6.34
N TYR A 43 -2.71 1.43 6.63
CA TYR A 43 -3.68 2.44 6.20
C TYR A 43 -3.34 3.82 6.74
N ILE A 44 -3.06 3.93 8.04
CA ILE A 44 -2.64 5.20 8.67
C ILE A 44 -1.32 5.69 8.08
N THR A 45 -0.36 4.81 7.83
CA THR A 45 0.93 5.19 7.23
C THR A 45 0.74 5.79 5.84
N ILE A 46 -0.08 5.16 4.98
CA ILE A 46 -0.40 5.69 3.64
C ILE A 46 -1.15 7.01 3.75
N PHE A 47 -2.13 7.09 4.66
CA PHE A 47 -2.89 8.31 4.90
C PHE A 47 -1.97 9.47 5.31
N LEU A 48 -1.08 9.25 6.28
CA LEU A 48 -0.10 10.25 6.73
C LEU A 48 0.87 10.62 5.61
N LEU A 49 1.39 9.65 4.84
CA LEU A 49 2.24 9.95 3.69
C LEU A 49 1.50 10.78 2.64
N ASN A 50 0.22 10.51 2.40
CA ASN A 50 -0.57 11.26 1.45
C ASN A 50 -0.82 12.70 1.94
N VAL A 51 -1.13 12.87 3.23
CA VAL A 51 -1.25 14.19 3.87
C VAL A 51 0.06 14.98 3.81
N VAL A 52 1.19 14.36 4.16
CA VAL A 52 2.51 15.01 4.12
C VAL A 52 2.90 15.37 2.68
N LYS A 53 2.64 14.48 1.72
CA LYS A 53 2.89 14.74 0.29
C LYS A 53 2.09 15.96 -0.20
N GLU A 54 0.83 16.08 0.21
CA GLU A 54 -0.03 17.21 -0.18
C GLU A 54 0.49 18.55 0.37
N ASN A 55 1.02 18.57 1.60
CA ASN A 55 1.66 19.75 2.20
C ASN A 55 3.03 20.11 1.58
N HIS A 56 3.73 19.14 0.98
CA HIS A 56 5.00 19.40 0.27
C HIS A 56 4.81 19.62 -1.24
N SER A 57 3.63 19.29 -1.80
CA SER A 57 3.34 19.44 -3.24
C SER A 57 3.02 20.88 -3.65
N GLU A 58 2.74 21.80 -2.74
CA GLU A 58 2.64 23.24 -3.08
C GLU A 58 4.01 23.87 -3.43
N ASN A 59 5.12 23.15 -3.27
CA ASN A 59 6.46 23.67 -3.61
C ASN A 59 7.25 22.79 -4.59
N MET A 60 6.59 21.88 -5.31
CA MET A 60 7.19 21.17 -6.45
C MET A 60 6.31 21.29 -7.69
N THR A 61 6.38 22.46 -8.32
CA THR A 61 6.05 22.63 -9.72
C THR A 61 6.81 21.63 -10.59
N MET A 62 6.06 20.84 -11.37
CA MET A 62 6.43 20.19 -12.64
C MET A 62 7.79 19.47 -12.74
N SER A 63 7.76 18.15 -12.85
CA SER A 63 8.33 17.44 -14.03
C SER A 63 8.08 15.94 -13.94
N SER A 64 7.18 15.47 -14.81
CA SER A 64 7.21 14.16 -15.50
C SER A 64 5.77 13.81 -15.89
N SER A 65 5.27 14.54 -16.88
CA SER A 65 4.14 14.11 -17.69
C SER A 65 4.58 12.91 -18.54
N GLY A 66 4.47 11.71 -17.98
CA GLY A 66 4.48 10.46 -18.74
C GLY A 66 3.16 10.28 -19.49
N SER A 67 2.96 11.05 -20.56
CA SER A 67 1.91 10.82 -21.54
C SER A 67 2.48 11.09 -22.93
N GLY A 68 2.99 10.05 -23.56
CA GLY A 68 3.43 10.08 -24.96
C GLY A 68 2.24 10.38 -25.87
N GLY A 69 2.20 11.59 -26.39
CA GLY A 69 1.17 12.07 -27.30
C GLY A 69 1.66 13.32 -28.04
N GLY A 70 2.77 13.20 -28.77
CA GLY A 70 3.33 14.28 -29.58
C GLY A 70 2.88 14.19 -31.04
N ASN A 71 1.68 14.70 -31.34
CA ASN A 71 1.31 15.11 -32.69
C ASN A 71 1.61 16.60 -32.85
N THR A 72 1.89 17.02 -34.09
CA THR A 72 2.09 18.40 -34.60
C THR A 72 3.47 19.04 -34.38
N LYS A 73 4.37 18.84 -35.37
CA LYS A 73 5.38 19.84 -35.74
C LYS A 73 5.11 20.29 -37.17
N ALA A 74 4.41 21.42 -37.29
CA ALA A 74 4.42 22.23 -38.50
C ALA A 74 5.82 22.84 -38.67
N LYS A 75 6.41 22.70 -39.87
CA LYS A 75 7.52 23.53 -40.32
C LYS A 75 7.31 23.83 -41.81
N GLY A 76 6.72 24.98 -42.08
CA GLY A 76 6.90 25.66 -43.37
C GLY A 76 8.06 26.62 -43.23
N GLU A 77 9.05 26.51 -44.10
CA GLU A 77 10.01 27.58 -44.43
C GLU A 77 10.42 27.39 -45.89
N HIS A 78 10.14 28.43 -46.69
CA HIS A 78 10.76 28.91 -47.94
C HIS A 78 11.36 27.93 -48.97
#